data_AF-A0A3N5YBN8-F1
#
_entry.id   AF-A0A3N5YBN8-F1
#
_cell.length_a   1.000
_cell.length_b   1.000
_cell.length_c   1.000
_cell.angle_alpha   90.00
_cell.angle_beta   90.00
_cell.angle_gamma   90.00
#
_symmetry.space_group_name_H-M   'P 1'
#
loop_
_entity.id
_entity.type
_entity.pdbx_description
1 polymer ?
#
loop_
_entity_poly.entity_id
_entity_poly.type
_entity_poly.pdbx_seq_one_letter_code
_entity_poly.pdbx_strand_id
1 'polypeptide(L)'
;MQTDTFILFAGIPRSGTTLTCHLLNQIPCSHALIESMDMDAFLQCENAQRRATFITDYLTDTYSNIQRQQPILINKIDQQATNTFAESPAGEKRKNKIVAKVPTVITQKLDNHFSLVLKHPNAFSALLDELTTSFTVFAQIRNPLSVIASWNSLDHPLSRGHAPMAEAFDENLHATLSAVSDDLDRQLLLLDWYYKKFKTILPKDKIIRYEDIIKTGGKALSSIVPGADKLNEHLEDRNANALYNIGLIEAAYAKLKASPEHACWRFYNEQEVEQTLFNAKAAEAQKQRLDFMIIGAQKCGTTALASFLSEHSNIAIPAIKEVHLFDSEDYQPGMSTEAVNTRYAIYFDDRFKHRAASSETLFGEATPFYLFCPEIVKALHDYNPDLKVIIQIRDPVERAISHYQMEKNRKAENRSIAFAFLFEPLRLGRIKPWLFTFARRTYSYLSRGKYYDQICIVRQYFNDDQILIVDNTDLLTSHDTTVQQVFTFLNIPAQKIAPREVFKTDNRPTLNRALRLWLKWVYRRPNQKLKRLLRAMGYPVPTWLES
;
A
#
# COMPACT_ATOMS: atom_id res chain seq x y z
N MET A 1 -36.12 -29.34 -15.95
CA MET A 1 -34.90 -29.14 -15.12
C MET A 1 -35.31 -28.33 -13.89
N GLN A 2 -34.78 -28.64 -12.71
CA GLN A 2 -35.08 -27.91 -11.47
C GLN A 2 -34.70 -26.43 -11.63
N THR A 3 -35.60 -25.54 -11.22
CA THR A 3 -35.49 -24.06 -11.31
C THR A 3 -34.28 -23.48 -10.59
N ASP A 4 -33.60 -24.25 -9.74
CA ASP A 4 -32.49 -23.79 -8.88
C ASP A 4 -31.09 -24.12 -9.45
N THR A 5 -31.04 -24.72 -10.65
CA THR A 5 -29.78 -25.15 -11.28
C THR A 5 -29.04 -24.00 -11.92
N PHE A 6 -29.74 -23.03 -12.50
CA PHE A 6 -29.17 -21.92 -13.28
C PHE A 6 -29.50 -20.57 -12.64
N ILE A 7 -28.46 -19.85 -12.23
CA ILE A 7 -28.59 -18.57 -11.53
C ILE A 7 -27.87 -17.49 -12.35
N LEU A 8 -28.51 -16.34 -12.54
CA LEU A 8 -27.87 -15.18 -13.15
C LEU A 8 -27.42 -14.20 -12.07
N PHE A 9 -26.22 -13.66 -12.25
CA PHE A 9 -25.60 -12.74 -11.30
C PHE A 9 -25.28 -11.40 -11.97
N ALA A 10 -26.14 -10.42 -11.72
CA ALA A 10 -25.99 -9.04 -12.11
C ALA A 10 -25.22 -8.25 -11.03
N GLY A 11 -25.03 -6.95 -11.25
CA GLY A 11 -24.45 -6.08 -10.24
C GLY A 11 -23.78 -4.85 -10.84
N ILE A 12 -23.49 -3.89 -9.98
CA ILE A 12 -22.75 -2.69 -10.38
C ILE A 12 -21.34 -3.10 -10.79
N PRO A 13 -20.83 -2.71 -11.97
CA PRO A 13 -19.45 -2.96 -12.35
C PRO A 13 -18.48 -2.50 -11.26
N ARG A 14 -17.51 -3.34 -10.91
CA ARG A 14 -16.53 -3.09 -9.82
C ARG A 14 -17.12 -3.08 -8.39
N SER A 15 -18.33 -3.61 -8.19
CA SER A 15 -18.91 -3.85 -6.86
C SER A 15 -18.32 -5.06 -6.12
N GLY A 16 -17.41 -5.82 -6.75
CA GLY A 16 -16.82 -7.03 -6.17
C GLY A 16 -17.45 -8.34 -6.66
N THR A 17 -18.26 -8.31 -7.72
CA THR A 17 -18.92 -9.50 -8.30
C THR A 17 -17.94 -10.63 -8.68
N THR A 18 -16.70 -10.29 -9.06
CA THR A 18 -15.65 -11.28 -9.34
C THR A 18 -15.17 -12.00 -8.07
N LEU A 19 -15.05 -11.30 -6.94
CA LEU A 19 -14.74 -11.92 -5.64
C LEU A 19 -15.86 -12.88 -5.24
N THR A 20 -17.12 -12.49 -5.48
CA THR A 20 -18.27 -13.36 -5.24
C THR A 20 -18.19 -14.66 -6.06
N CYS A 21 -17.86 -14.57 -7.36
CA CYS A 21 -17.64 -15.77 -8.17
C CYS A 21 -16.48 -16.63 -7.65
N HIS A 22 -15.39 -16.02 -7.14
CA HIS A 22 -14.29 -16.76 -6.52
C HIS A 22 -14.78 -17.59 -5.33
N LEU A 23 -15.50 -16.95 -4.41
CA LEU A 23 -15.99 -17.59 -3.19
C LEU A 23 -17.00 -18.70 -3.50
N LEU A 24 -17.89 -18.49 -4.48
CA LEU A 24 -18.83 -19.54 -4.93
C LEU A 24 -18.11 -20.72 -5.58
N ASN A 25 -16.96 -20.52 -6.23
CA ASN A 25 -16.14 -21.60 -6.78
C ASN A 25 -15.34 -22.39 -5.73
N GLN A 26 -15.35 -21.98 -4.47
CA GLN A 26 -14.71 -22.73 -3.39
C GLN A 26 -15.61 -23.81 -2.80
N ILE A 27 -16.93 -23.77 -3.08
CA ILE A 27 -17.90 -24.73 -2.53
C ILE A 27 -18.30 -25.80 -3.57
N PRO A 28 -18.43 -27.09 -3.19
CA PRO A 28 -18.74 -28.17 -4.14
C PRO A 28 -20.10 -28.07 -4.83
N CYS A 29 -21.06 -27.38 -4.23
CA CYS A 29 -22.42 -27.26 -4.73
C CYS A 29 -22.62 -26.08 -5.69
N SER A 30 -21.56 -25.36 -6.09
CA SER A 30 -21.66 -24.26 -7.04
C SER A 30 -20.46 -24.16 -7.98
N HIS A 31 -20.74 -23.72 -9.22
CA HIS A 31 -19.73 -23.23 -10.14
C HIS A 31 -20.19 -21.90 -10.74
N ALA A 32 -19.35 -20.87 -10.68
CA ALA A 32 -19.59 -19.53 -11.14
C ALA A 32 -18.71 -19.19 -12.35
N LEU A 33 -19.36 -18.75 -13.43
CA LEU A 33 -18.80 -18.34 -14.70
C LEU A 33 -18.75 -16.81 -14.79
N ILE A 34 -17.63 -16.27 -15.28
CA ILE A 34 -17.40 -14.82 -15.37
C ILE A 34 -17.41 -14.39 -16.84
N GLU A 35 -18.51 -13.77 -17.28
CA GLU A 35 -18.63 -13.09 -18.59
C GLU A 35 -18.17 -13.95 -19.79
N SER A 36 -18.40 -15.26 -19.74
CA SER A 36 -17.89 -16.24 -20.70
C SER A 36 -18.75 -16.38 -21.97
N MET A 37 -19.98 -15.86 -21.92
CA MET A 37 -20.96 -15.92 -23.01
C MET A 37 -20.54 -15.07 -24.23
N ASP A 38 -20.99 -15.44 -25.43
CA ASP A 38 -20.78 -14.63 -26.64
C ASP A 38 -21.77 -13.45 -26.64
N MET A 39 -21.24 -12.27 -26.31
CA MET A 39 -22.06 -11.07 -26.17
C MET A 39 -22.43 -10.46 -27.52
N ASP A 40 -21.64 -10.67 -28.57
CA ASP A 40 -21.97 -10.16 -29.91
C ASP A 40 -23.16 -10.92 -30.47
N ALA A 41 -23.18 -12.25 -30.33
CA ALA A 41 -24.33 -13.07 -30.69
C ALA A 41 -25.56 -12.79 -29.80
N PHE A 42 -25.33 -12.56 -28.50
CA PHE A 42 -26.41 -12.23 -27.57
C PHE A 42 -27.07 -10.88 -27.88
N LEU A 43 -26.30 -9.88 -28.31
CA LEU A 43 -26.81 -8.58 -28.75
C LEU A 43 -27.73 -8.68 -29.99
N GLN A 44 -27.53 -9.67 -30.85
CA GLN A 44 -28.40 -9.91 -32.02
C GLN A 44 -29.72 -10.58 -31.67
N CYS A 45 -29.94 -11.00 -30.43
CA CYS A 45 -31.20 -11.63 -30.02
C CYS A 45 -32.32 -10.58 -29.96
N GLU A 46 -33.28 -10.68 -30.89
CA GLU A 46 -34.32 -9.66 -31.13
C GLU A 46 -35.33 -9.47 -29.98
N ASN A 47 -35.52 -10.47 -29.12
CA ASN A 47 -36.54 -10.42 -28.07
C ASN A 47 -36.18 -11.22 -26.81
N ALA A 48 -36.92 -10.98 -25.73
CA ALA A 48 -36.74 -11.60 -24.41
C ALA A 48 -36.74 -13.13 -24.47
N GLN A 49 -37.64 -13.73 -25.25
CA GLN A 49 -37.73 -15.18 -25.38
C GLN A 49 -36.47 -15.77 -26.03
N ARG A 50 -35.97 -15.15 -27.12
CA ARG A 50 -34.73 -15.57 -27.78
C ARG A 50 -33.52 -15.40 -26.86
N ARG A 51 -33.45 -14.31 -26.09
CA ARG A 51 -32.40 -14.09 -25.09
C ARG A 51 -32.43 -15.16 -23.99
N ALA A 52 -33.60 -15.50 -23.47
CA ALA A 52 -33.76 -16.55 -22.47
C ALA A 52 -33.37 -17.93 -23.01
N THR A 53 -33.78 -18.27 -24.23
CA THR A 53 -33.35 -19.51 -24.89
C THR A 53 -31.84 -19.53 -25.10
N PHE A 54 -31.24 -18.45 -25.58
CA PHE A 54 -29.78 -18.36 -25.78
C PHE A 54 -28.99 -18.63 -24.49
N ILE A 55 -29.41 -18.01 -23.37
CA ILE A 55 -28.79 -18.24 -22.06
C ILE A 55 -29.01 -19.69 -21.60
N THR A 56 -30.22 -20.23 -21.78
CA THR A 56 -30.56 -21.60 -21.38
C THR A 56 -29.72 -22.63 -22.13
N ASP A 57 -29.59 -22.48 -23.45
CA ASP A 57 -28.80 -23.37 -24.30
C ASP A 57 -27.33 -23.31 -23.88
N TYR A 58 -26.77 -22.11 -23.73
CA TYR A 58 -25.41 -21.91 -23.26
C TYR A 58 -25.14 -22.56 -21.89
N LEU A 59 -26.04 -22.37 -20.92
CA LEU A 59 -25.88 -22.95 -19.58
C LEU A 59 -26.06 -24.47 -19.57
N THR A 60 -26.99 -24.99 -20.36
CA THR A 60 -27.23 -26.44 -20.47
C THR A 60 -26.03 -27.16 -21.10
N ASP A 61 -25.46 -26.59 -22.15
CA ASP A 61 -24.26 -27.12 -22.80
C ASP A 61 -23.05 -27.03 -21.85
N THR A 62 -22.87 -25.88 -21.19
CA THR A 62 -21.78 -25.68 -20.24
C THR A 62 -21.87 -26.65 -19.07
N TYR A 63 -23.05 -26.82 -18.48
CA TYR A 63 -23.30 -27.76 -17.40
C TYR A 63 -22.99 -29.20 -17.81
N SER A 64 -23.49 -29.62 -18.99
CA SER A 64 -23.24 -30.96 -19.54
C SER A 64 -21.76 -31.21 -19.80
N ASN A 65 -21.03 -30.21 -20.29
CA ASN A 65 -19.60 -30.30 -20.53
C ASN A 65 -18.82 -30.42 -19.22
N ILE A 66 -19.16 -29.64 -18.20
CA ILE A 66 -18.53 -29.75 -16.86
C ILE A 66 -18.75 -31.16 -16.29
N GLN A 67 -19.98 -31.70 -16.35
CA GLN A 67 -20.28 -33.04 -15.86
C GLN A 67 -19.49 -34.14 -16.59
N ARG A 68 -19.23 -33.96 -17.89
CA ARG A 68 -18.44 -34.89 -18.73
C ARG A 68 -16.94 -34.61 -18.70
N GLN A 69 -16.47 -33.69 -17.85
CA GLN A 69 -15.08 -33.23 -17.80
C GLN A 69 -14.54 -32.76 -19.16
N GLN A 70 -15.41 -32.18 -19.99
CA GLN A 70 -15.07 -31.59 -21.26
C GLN A 70 -14.67 -30.11 -21.09
N PRO A 71 -13.80 -29.59 -21.96
CA PRO A 71 -13.38 -28.19 -21.88
C PRO A 71 -14.55 -27.24 -22.16
N ILE A 72 -14.61 -26.15 -21.39
CA ILE A 72 -15.53 -25.02 -21.60
C ILE A 72 -14.74 -23.74 -21.90
N LEU A 73 -15.34 -22.80 -22.63
CA LEU A 73 -14.69 -21.53 -22.93
C LEU A 73 -14.75 -20.59 -21.73
N ILE A 74 -13.58 -20.14 -21.26
CA ILE A 74 -13.46 -19.19 -20.17
C ILE A 74 -12.56 -18.02 -20.56
N ASN A 75 -12.73 -16.87 -19.91
CA ASN A 75 -11.90 -15.70 -20.18
C ASN A 75 -10.48 -15.87 -19.62
N LYS A 76 -9.45 -15.47 -20.38
CA LYS A 76 -8.03 -15.52 -20.00
C LYS A 76 -7.54 -14.14 -19.57
N ILE A 77 -6.84 -14.11 -18.44
CA ILE A 77 -6.14 -12.92 -17.94
C ILE A 77 -4.66 -13.29 -17.84
N ASP A 78 -3.80 -12.55 -18.56
CA ASP A 78 -2.34 -12.62 -18.48
C ASP A 78 -1.74 -14.05 -18.47
N GLN A 79 -1.96 -14.76 -19.58
CA GLN A 79 -1.45 -16.11 -19.85
C GLN A 79 -1.95 -17.24 -18.94
N GLN A 80 -2.75 -16.97 -17.90
CA GLN A 80 -3.43 -17.98 -17.09
C GLN A 80 -4.94 -18.06 -17.42
N ALA A 81 -5.42 -19.26 -17.70
CA ALA A 81 -6.85 -19.55 -17.82
C ALA A 81 -7.47 -19.47 -16.42
N THR A 82 -8.27 -18.44 -16.15
CA THR A 82 -8.80 -18.19 -14.81
C THR A 82 -10.30 -17.93 -14.86
N ASN A 83 -11.10 -18.88 -14.33
CA ASN A 83 -12.51 -18.62 -13.96
C ASN A 83 -12.61 -17.78 -12.68
N THR A 84 -11.48 -17.33 -12.14
CA THR A 84 -11.35 -16.76 -10.82
C THR A 84 -10.06 -15.97 -10.74
N PHE A 85 -10.17 -14.66 -10.48
CA PHE A 85 -9.11 -13.67 -10.63
C PHE A 85 -7.79 -14.10 -9.98
N ALA A 86 -6.69 -14.06 -10.74
CA ALA A 86 -5.35 -14.03 -10.18
C ALA A 86 -5.08 -12.62 -9.64
N GLU A 87 -4.60 -12.49 -8.40
CA GLU A 87 -4.05 -11.21 -7.94
C GLU A 87 -2.87 -10.83 -8.82
N SER A 88 -2.87 -9.59 -9.34
CA SER A 88 -1.68 -9.06 -10.00
C SER A 88 -0.54 -9.03 -8.97
N PRO A 89 0.68 -9.44 -9.35
CA PRO A 89 1.87 -9.17 -8.56
C PRO A 89 1.91 -7.68 -8.21
N ALA A 90 2.33 -7.36 -6.98
CA ALA A 90 2.57 -5.99 -6.57
C ALA A 90 3.48 -5.30 -7.61
N GLY A 91 3.00 -4.19 -8.21
CA GLY A 91 3.83 -3.31 -9.05
C GLY A 91 3.23 -2.86 -10.38
N GLU A 92 2.20 -3.52 -10.92
CA GLU A 92 1.63 -3.11 -12.20
C GLU A 92 0.45 -2.14 -12.06
N LYS A 93 0.64 -0.90 -12.53
CA LYS A 93 -0.41 0.14 -12.63
C LYS A 93 -1.52 -0.16 -13.65
N ARG A 94 -1.51 -1.33 -14.28
CA ARG A 94 -2.53 -1.75 -15.25
C ARG A 94 -3.09 -3.09 -14.82
N LYS A 95 -4.35 -3.12 -14.41
CA LYS A 95 -5.04 -4.40 -14.22
C LYS A 95 -5.19 -5.07 -15.58
N ASN A 96 -4.71 -6.31 -15.63
CA ASN A 96 -4.53 -7.13 -16.80
C ASN A 96 -5.75 -7.10 -17.75
N LYS A 97 -5.49 -6.84 -19.03
CA LYS A 97 -6.50 -6.86 -20.11
C LYS A 97 -6.92 -8.31 -20.34
N ILE A 98 -8.22 -8.57 -20.49
CA ILE A 98 -8.71 -9.89 -20.93
C ILE A 98 -8.19 -10.12 -22.35
N VAL A 99 -7.43 -11.18 -22.56
CA VAL A 99 -6.65 -11.38 -23.81
C VAL A 99 -7.38 -12.29 -24.80
N ALA A 100 -8.11 -13.31 -24.34
CA ALA A 100 -8.85 -14.26 -25.20
C ALA A 100 -9.77 -15.20 -24.40
N LYS A 101 -10.72 -15.87 -25.07
CA LYS A 101 -11.43 -17.05 -24.53
C LYS A 101 -10.58 -18.31 -24.74
N VAL A 102 -10.43 -19.15 -23.72
CA VAL A 102 -9.59 -20.36 -23.75
C VAL A 102 -10.41 -21.59 -23.33
N PRO A 103 -10.35 -22.71 -24.09
CA PRO A 103 -10.93 -23.98 -23.67
C PRO A 103 -10.24 -24.50 -22.40
N THR A 104 -11.00 -24.71 -21.33
CA THR A 104 -10.47 -25.13 -20.02
C THR A 104 -11.35 -26.21 -19.40
N VAL A 105 -10.73 -27.28 -18.92
CA VAL A 105 -11.41 -28.34 -18.15
C VAL A 105 -11.50 -27.91 -16.70
N ILE A 106 -12.72 -27.93 -16.13
CA ILE A 106 -12.93 -27.57 -14.73
C ILE A 106 -12.44 -28.72 -13.83
N THR A 107 -11.45 -28.42 -13.00
CA THR A 107 -10.83 -29.38 -12.07
C THR A 107 -11.44 -29.36 -10.67
N GLN A 108 -12.35 -28.41 -10.40
CA GLN A 108 -13.10 -28.33 -9.15
C GLN A 108 -13.91 -29.61 -8.93
N LYS A 109 -13.86 -30.18 -7.73
CA LYS A 109 -14.71 -31.31 -7.35
C LYS A 109 -16.10 -30.78 -7.03
N LEU A 110 -17.03 -31.01 -7.96
CA LEU A 110 -18.43 -30.60 -7.84
C LEU A 110 -19.30 -31.76 -7.39
N ASP A 111 -20.39 -31.43 -6.69
CA ASP A 111 -21.44 -32.39 -6.37
C ASP A 111 -22.15 -32.87 -7.65
N ASN A 112 -22.81 -34.04 -7.62
CA ASN A 112 -23.55 -34.56 -8.77
C ASN A 112 -24.62 -33.59 -9.28
N HIS A 113 -25.17 -32.78 -8.37
CA HIS A 113 -26.05 -31.65 -8.66
C HIS A 113 -25.46 -30.40 -8.01
N PHE A 114 -25.07 -29.43 -8.83
CA PHE A 114 -24.54 -28.14 -8.40
C PHE A 114 -25.29 -27.00 -9.13
N SER A 115 -25.28 -25.80 -8.56
CA SER A 115 -25.82 -24.61 -9.21
C SER A 115 -24.76 -23.94 -10.09
N LEU A 116 -25.09 -23.67 -11.35
CA LEU A 116 -24.28 -22.91 -12.29
C LEU A 116 -24.68 -21.44 -12.25
N VAL A 117 -23.77 -20.59 -11.81
CA VAL A 117 -23.96 -19.14 -11.67
C VAL A 117 -23.29 -18.43 -12.83
N LEU A 118 -24.03 -17.72 -13.67
CA LEU A 118 -23.46 -16.92 -14.75
C LEU A 118 -23.46 -15.46 -14.37
N LYS A 119 -22.29 -14.83 -14.35
CA LYS A 119 -22.11 -13.43 -13.99
C LYS A 119 -21.91 -12.57 -15.23
N HIS A 120 -22.71 -11.52 -15.36
CA HIS A 120 -22.48 -10.44 -16.32
C HIS A 120 -23.06 -9.11 -15.78
N PRO A 121 -22.24 -8.18 -15.26
CA PRO A 121 -22.73 -7.04 -14.49
C PRO A 121 -23.54 -6.05 -15.32
N ASN A 122 -23.10 -5.70 -16.53
CA ASN A 122 -23.79 -4.70 -17.36
C ASN A 122 -25.08 -5.27 -18.01
N ALA A 123 -24.94 -6.27 -18.89
CA ALA A 123 -26.06 -6.82 -19.67
C ALA A 123 -27.21 -7.36 -18.79
N PHE A 124 -26.91 -8.13 -17.74
CA PHE A 124 -27.96 -8.67 -16.88
C PHE A 124 -28.64 -7.60 -16.04
N SER A 125 -27.94 -6.52 -15.69
CA SER A 125 -28.57 -5.36 -15.01
C SER A 125 -29.53 -4.60 -15.93
N ALA A 126 -29.16 -4.44 -17.21
CA ALA A 126 -30.01 -3.76 -18.20
C ALA A 126 -31.30 -4.55 -18.49
N LEU A 127 -31.17 -5.88 -18.62
CA LEU A 127 -32.24 -6.81 -18.99
C LEU A 127 -32.96 -7.43 -17.79
N LEU A 128 -32.87 -6.85 -16.59
CA LEU A 128 -33.42 -7.44 -15.37
C LEU A 128 -34.91 -7.76 -15.47
N ASP A 129 -35.70 -6.86 -16.04
CA ASP A 129 -37.14 -6.99 -16.20
C ASP A 129 -37.52 -8.22 -17.05
N GLU A 130 -36.74 -8.51 -18.07
CA GLU A 130 -36.94 -9.70 -18.90
C GLU A 130 -36.40 -10.97 -18.24
N LEU A 131 -35.18 -10.93 -17.71
CA LEU A 131 -34.48 -12.12 -17.24
C LEU A 131 -35.09 -12.74 -15.97
N THR A 132 -35.67 -11.90 -15.10
CA THR A 132 -36.37 -12.37 -13.89
C THR A 132 -37.63 -13.18 -14.17
N THR A 133 -38.17 -13.13 -15.40
CA THR A 133 -39.31 -13.97 -15.81
C THR A 133 -38.92 -15.45 -16.00
N SER A 134 -37.65 -15.71 -16.29
CA SER A 134 -37.16 -17.04 -16.71
C SER A 134 -36.06 -17.59 -15.81
N PHE A 135 -35.38 -16.73 -15.04
CA PHE A 135 -34.25 -17.11 -14.21
C PHE A 135 -34.35 -16.52 -12.81
N THR A 136 -33.75 -17.22 -11.84
CA THR A 136 -33.41 -16.62 -10.56
C THR A 136 -32.24 -15.66 -10.77
N VAL A 137 -32.46 -14.37 -10.57
CA VAL A 137 -31.43 -13.33 -10.73
C VAL A 137 -31.10 -12.70 -9.38
N PHE A 138 -29.81 -12.55 -9.10
CA PHE A 138 -29.30 -11.79 -7.97
C PHE A 138 -28.48 -10.60 -8.47
N ALA A 139 -28.37 -9.54 -7.68
CA ALA A 139 -27.55 -8.39 -7.99
C ALA A 139 -26.66 -7.98 -6.82
N GLN A 140 -25.40 -7.63 -7.12
CA GLN A 140 -24.48 -7.11 -6.12
C GLN A 140 -24.33 -5.59 -6.18
N ILE A 141 -24.46 -4.96 -5.02
CA ILE A 141 -24.21 -3.54 -4.80
C ILE A 141 -23.00 -3.33 -3.90
N ARG A 142 -22.47 -2.10 -3.89
CA ARG A 142 -21.31 -1.70 -3.07
C ARG A 142 -21.41 -0.21 -2.75
N ASN A 143 -20.85 0.22 -1.63
CA ASN A 143 -20.85 1.62 -1.22
C ASN A 143 -20.62 2.60 -2.40
N PRO A 144 -21.48 3.61 -2.59
CA PRO A 144 -21.46 4.45 -3.78
C PRO A 144 -20.13 5.18 -3.99
N LEU A 145 -19.51 5.69 -2.91
CA LEU A 145 -18.21 6.37 -3.01
C LEU A 145 -17.09 5.40 -3.42
N SER A 146 -17.12 4.18 -2.90
CA SER A 146 -16.16 3.13 -3.27
C SER A 146 -16.28 2.75 -4.75
N VAL A 147 -17.49 2.73 -5.30
CA VAL A 147 -17.72 2.46 -6.74
C VAL A 147 -17.15 3.59 -7.60
N ILE A 148 -17.50 4.85 -7.30
CA ILE A 148 -17.00 6.02 -8.04
C ILE A 148 -15.47 6.05 -8.01
N ALA A 149 -14.88 5.86 -6.83
CA ALA A 149 -13.43 5.80 -6.68
C ALA A 149 -12.81 4.66 -7.50
N SER A 150 -13.46 3.49 -7.53
CA SER A 150 -12.98 2.34 -8.31
C SER A 150 -13.08 2.55 -9.82
N TRP A 151 -14.15 3.19 -10.32
CA TRP A 151 -14.28 3.50 -11.74
C TRP A 151 -13.18 4.45 -12.21
N ASN A 152 -12.87 5.48 -11.42
CA ASN A 152 -11.84 6.46 -11.75
C ASN A 152 -10.40 5.98 -11.54
N SER A 153 -10.21 4.77 -11.01
CA SER A 153 -8.90 4.10 -10.97
C SER A 153 -8.51 3.42 -12.30
N LEU A 154 -9.38 3.46 -13.31
CA LEU A 154 -9.23 2.76 -14.60
C LEU A 154 -9.24 3.75 -15.78
N ASP A 155 -8.51 3.40 -16.84
CA ASP A 155 -8.74 3.98 -18.17
C ASP A 155 -9.79 3.13 -18.91
N HIS A 156 -11.07 3.43 -18.66
CA HIS A 156 -12.21 2.64 -19.12
C HIS A 156 -13.45 3.54 -19.27
N PRO A 157 -14.43 3.24 -20.16
CA PRO A 157 -15.66 4.04 -20.29
C PRO A 157 -16.38 4.40 -18.98
N LEU A 158 -16.32 3.52 -17.98
CA LEU A 158 -16.88 3.75 -16.63
C LEU A 158 -16.27 4.97 -15.93
N SER A 159 -14.98 5.28 -16.13
CA SER A 159 -14.36 6.49 -15.57
C SER A 159 -14.88 7.78 -16.20
N ARG A 160 -15.60 7.66 -17.32
CA ARG A 160 -16.33 8.74 -17.99
C ARG A 160 -17.85 8.57 -17.86
N GLY A 161 -18.33 7.72 -16.95
CA GLY A 161 -19.77 7.54 -16.69
C GLY A 161 -20.52 6.74 -17.76
N HIS A 162 -19.82 5.96 -18.60
CA HIS A 162 -20.44 5.10 -19.61
C HIS A 162 -20.29 3.61 -19.27
N ALA A 163 -21.33 2.85 -19.56
CA ALA A 163 -21.37 1.39 -19.49
C ALA A 163 -21.86 0.83 -20.83
N PRO A 164 -20.97 0.72 -21.85
CA PRO A 164 -21.39 0.48 -23.24
C PRO A 164 -22.30 -0.73 -23.43
N MET A 165 -22.03 -1.83 -22.70
CA MET A 165 -22.86 -3.04 -22.80
C MET A 165 -24.24 -2.87 -22.15
N ALA A 166 -24.39 -2.04 -21.12
CA ALA A 166 -25.71 -1.74 -20.55
C ALA A 166 -26.47 -0.76 -21.47
N GLU A 167 -25.78 0.25 -21.99
CA GLU A 167 -26.30 1.22 -22.96
C GLU A 167 -26.77 0.56 -24.26
N ALA A 168 -26.10 -0.51 -24.70
CA ALA A 168 -26.50 -1.26 -25.89
C ALA A 168 -27.85 -2.00 -25.73
N PHE A 169 -28.27 -2.31 -24.50
CA PHE A 169 -29.56 -2.94 -24.20
C PHE A 169 -30.61 -1.97 -23.66
N ASP A 170 -30.22 -0.73 -23.33
CA ASP A 170 -31.10 0.32 -22.78
C ASP A 170 -30.78 1.65 -23.50
N GLU A 171 -31.47 1.89 -24.62
CA GLU A 171 -31.30 3.11 -25.42
C GLU A 171 -31.61 4.39 -24.63
N ASN A 172 -32.54 4.32 -23.69
CA ASN A 172 -32.90 5.45 -22.84
C ASN A 172 -31.77 5.78 -21.85
N LEU A 173 -31.10 4.76 -21.29
CA LEU A 173 -29.86 4.96 -20.52
C LEU A 173 -28.79 5.64 -21.39
N HIS A 174 -28.56 5.15 -22.60
CA HIS A 174 -27.57 5.75 -23.51
C HIS A 174 -27.84 7.23 -23.79
N ALA A 175 -29.09 7.57 -24.12
CA ALA A 175 -29.51 8.95 -24.37
C ALA A 175 -29.35 9.83 -23.12
N THR A 176 -29.75 9.32 -21.95
CA THR A 176 -29.65 10.03 -20.67
C THR A 176 -28.20 10.35 -20.32
N LEU A 177 -27.30 9.38 -20.45
CA LEU A 177 -25.88 9.58 -20.14
C LEU A 177 -25.21 10.50 -21.16
N SER A 178 -25.50 10.34 -22.46
CA SER A 178 -24.91 11.15 -23.53
C SER A 178 -25.30 12.63 -23.46
N ALA A 179 -26.41 12.96 -22.80
CA ALA A 179 -26.84 14.33 -22.57
C ALA A 179 -26.05 15.07 -21.47
N VAL A 180 -25.22 14.37 -20.68
CA VAL A 180 -24.48 14.94 -19.55
C VAL A 180 -23.01 15.11 -19.89
N SER A 181 -22.51 16.33 -19.74
CA SER A 181 -21.14 16.71 -20.12
C SER A 181 -20.10 16.43 -19.04
N ASP A 182 -20.44 16.62 -17.76
CA ASP A 182 -19.54 16.36 -16.64
C ASP A 182 -19.44 14.86 -16.33
N ASP A 183 -18.21 14.36 -16.22
CA ASP A 183 -17.95 12.94 -16.01
C ASP A 183 -18.50 12.45 -14.67
N LEU A 184 -18.36 13.22 -13.60
CA LEU A 184 -18.81 12.81 -12.27
C LEU A 184 -20.34 12.81 -12.18
N ASP A 185 -21.01 13.83 -12.74
CA ASP A 185 -22.47 13.88 -12.79
C ASP A 185 -23.03 12.71 -13.60
N ARG A 186 -22.41 12.39 -14.75
CA ARG A 186 -22.77 11.23 -15.56
C ARG A 186 -22.53 9.91 -14.82
N GLN A 187 -21.44 9.79 -14.07
CA GLN A 187 -21.18 8.61 -13.23
C GLN A 187 -22.23 8.44 -12.13
N LEU A 188 -22.61 9.51 -11.45
CA LEU A 188 -23.64 9.46 -10.42
C LEU A 188 -25.00 9.09 -11.01
N LEU A 189 -25.35 9.58 -12.21
CA LEU A 189 -26.56 9.16 -12.91
C LEU A 189 -26.54 7.69 -13.33
N LEU A 190 -25.42 7.20 -13.86
CA LEU A 190 -25.25 5.77 -14.17
C LEU A 190 -25.40 4.91 -12.89
N LEU A 191 -24.80 5.35 -11.78
CA LEU A 191 -24.89 4.66 -10.51
C LEU A 191 -26.32 4.65 -9.95
N ASP A 192 -27.03 5.78 -10.04
CA ASP A 192 -28.44 5.90 -9.69
C ASP A 192 -29.32 4.95 -10.52
N TRP A 193 -29.07 4.84 -11.82
CA TRP A 193 -29.78 3.91 -12.71
C TRP A 193 -29.65 2.46 -12.24
N TYR A 194 -28.45 2.00 -11.86
CA TYR A 194 -28.25 0.65 -11.31
C TYR A 194 -29.07 0.45 -10.02
N TYR A 195 -28.97 1.39 -9.08
CA TYR A 195 -29.70 1.30 -7.81
C TYR A 195 -31.22 1.32 -8.03
N LYS A 196 -31.73 2.16 -8.93
CA LYS A 196 -33.15 2.21 -9.30
C LYS A 196 -33.63 0.91 -9.92
N LYS A 197 -32.89 0.36 -10.89
CA LYS A 197 -33.21 -0.93 -11.54
C LYS A 197 -33.30 -2.04 -10.49
N PHE A 198 -32.29 -2.18 -9.63
CA PHE A 198 -32.26 -3.24 -8.61
C PHE A 198 -33.37 -3.10 -7.59
N LYS A 199 -33.59 -1.88 -7.07
CA LYS A 199 -34.66 -1.60 -6.12
C LYS A 199 -36.05 -1.92 -6.67
N THR A 200 -36.27 -1.62 -7.95
CA THR A 200 -37.61 -1.70 -8.56
C THR A 200 -37.96 -3.12 -8.97
N ILE A 201 -36.97 -3.89 -9.45
CA ILE A 201 -37.22 -5.18 -10.08
C ILE A 201 -36.94 -6.35 -9.13
N LEU A 202 -35.89 -6.26 -8.30
CA LEU A 202 -35.47 -7.38 -7.46
C LEU A 202 -36.04 -7.28 -6.03
N PRO A 203 -36.47 -8.40 -5.44
CA PRO A 203 -36.80 -8.44 -4.02
C PRO A 203 -35.52 -8.30 -3.18
N LYS A 204 -35.68 -7.82 -1.94
CA LYS A 204 -34.54 -7.43 -1.07
C LYS A 204 -33.54 -8.57 -0.81
N ASP A 205 -34.02 -9.80 -0.68
CA ASP A 205 -33.20 -11.00 -0.44
C ASP A 205 -32.35 -11.42 -1.65
N LYS A 206 -32.60 -10.83 -2.83
CA LYS A 206 -31.82 -11.05 -4.05
C LYS A 206 -30.79 -9.94 -4.31
N ILE A 207 -30.67 -8.96 -3.41
CA ILE A 207 -29.70 -7.87 -3.50
C ILE A 207 -28.65 -8.06 -2.42
N ILE A 208 -27.39 -8.21 -2.82
CA ILE A 208 -26.29 -8.55 -1.92
C ILE A 208 -25.32 -7.37 -1.84
N ARG A 209 -25.01 -6.94 -0.63
CA ARG A 209 -24.02 -5.89 -0.40
C ARG A 209 -22.62 -6.49 -0.33
N TYR A 210 -21.67 -5.84 -0.99
CA TYR A 210 -20.25 -6.18 -0.87
C TYR A 210 -19.79 -6.18 0.59
N GLU A 211 -20.22 -5.19 1.36
CA GLU A 211 -19.85 -5.04 2.78
C GLU A 211 -20.31 -6.23 3.63
N ASP A 212 -21.47 -6.81 3.31
CA ASP A 212 -21.99 -7.99 4.02
C ASP A 212 -21.16 -9.25 3.70
N ILE A 213 -20.70 -9.40 2.44
CA ILE A 213 -19.81 -10.48 2.04
C ILE A 213 -18.49 -10.39 2.82
N ILE A 214 -17.89 -9.20 2.88
CA ILE A 214 -16.64 -8.98 3.63
C ILE A 214 -16.83 -9.24 5.12
N LYS A 215 -17.84 -8.61 5.74
CA LYS A 215 -18.11 -8.74 7.18
C LYS A 215 -18.37 -10.17 7.62
N THR A 216 -18.95 -11.00 6.76
CA THR A 216 -19.32 -12.38 7.09
C THR A 216 -18.30 -13.41 6.61
N GLY A 217 -17.18 -13.00 6.00
CA GLY A 217 -16.20 -13.93 5.43
C GLY A 217 -16.77 -14.80 4.32
N GLY A 218 -17.73 -14.27 3.56
CA GLY A 218 -18.41 -14.97 2.46
C GLY A 218 -19.77 -15.59 2.79
N LYS A 219 -20.16 -15.75 4.06
CA LYS A 219 -21.41 -16.44 4.44
C LYS A 219 -22.68 -15.77 3.91
N ALA A 220 -22.67 -14.46 3.68
CA ALA A 220 -23.79 -13.73 3.08
C ALA A 220 -24.22 -14.29 1.70
N LEU A 221 -23.33 -15.02 1.02
CA LEU A 221 -23.61 -15.69 -0.25
C LEU A 221 -24.51 -16.93 -0.10
N SER A 222 -24.85 -17.35 1.13
CA SER A 222 -25.80 -18.42 1.38
C SER A 222 -27.20 -18.11 0.84
N SER A 223 -27.49 -16.83 0.60
CA SER A 223 -28.68 -16.36 -0.11
C SER A 223 -28.72 -16.78 -1.58
N ILE A 224 -27.55 -16.89 -2.24
CA ILE A 224 -27.42 -17.38 -3.62
C ILE A 224 -27.41 -18.91 -3.63
N VAL A 225 -26.50 -19.50 -2.86
CA VAL A 225 -26.30 -20.96 -2.78
C VAL A 225 -26.16 -21.35 -1.32
N PRO A 226 -27.05 -22.18 -0.75
CA PRO A 226 -27.07 -22.48 0.68
C PRO A 226 -25.73 -22.92 1.28
N GLY A 227 -24.93 -23.70 0.54
CA GLY A 227 -23.63 -24.21 1.02
C GLY A 227 -22.55 -23.15 1.25
N ALA A 228 -22.78 -21.89 0.87
CA ALA A 228 -21.88 -20.78 1.18
C ALA A 228 -21.90 -20.37 2.67
N ASP A 229 -22.86 -20.86 3.47
CA ASP A 229 -22.91 -20.69 4.93
C ASP A 229 -21.65 -21.21 5.66
N LYS A 230 -20.94 -22.15 5.02
CA LYS A 230 -19.69 -22.75 5.49
C LYS A 230 -18.44 -21.92 5.18
N LEU A 231 -18.53 -20.90 4.32
CA LEU A 231 -17.39 -20.03 4.03
C LEU A 231 -16.96 -19.28 5.29
N ASN A 232 -15.66 -19.11 5.50
CA ASN A 232 -15.14 -18.34 6.63
C ASN A 232 -13.77 -17.76 6.27
N GLU A 233 -13.72 -17.08 5.12
CA GLU A 233 -12.49 -16.50 4.58
C GLU A 233 -12.14 -15.19 5.29
N HIS A 234 -10.83 -14.95 5.49
CA HIS A 234 -10.35 -13.66 5.97
C HIS A 234 -10.31 -12.67 4.80
N LEU A 235 -11.37 -11.88 4.65
CA LEU A 235 -11.51 -10.92 3.55
C LEU A 235 -11.17 -9.50 4.02
N GLU A 236 -10.27 -8.83 3.29
CA GLU A 236 -9.95 -7.43 3.53
C GLU A 236 -10.96 -6.50 2.84
N ASP A 237 -11.36 -5.45 3.54
CA ASP A 237 -12.21 -4.40 2.96
C ASP A 237 -11.40 -3.55 1.96
N ARG A 238 -11.82 -3.55 0.70
CA ARG A 238 -11.20 -2.75 -0.37
C ARG A 238 -11.94 -1.44 -0.67
N ASN A 239 -12.86 -1.01 0.20
CA ASN A 239 -13.63 0.23 0.07
C ASN A 239 -12.76 1.48 0.23
N ALA A 240 -11.73 1.42 1.08
CA ALA A 240 -10.68 2.42 1.12
C ALA A 240 -9.44 1.90 0.37
N ASN A 241 -8.95 2.67 -0.59
CA ASN A 241 -7.69 2.38 -1.27
C ASN A 241 -6.87 3.67 -1.35
N ALA A 242 -5.60 3.60 -0.95
CA ALA A 242 -4.67 4.73 -0.92
C ALA A 242 -4.31 5.30 -2.32
N LEU A 243 -4.82 4.69 -3.40
CA LEU A 243 -4.72 5.18 -4.78
C LEU A 243 -5.95 6.00 -5.21
N TYR A 244 -7.02 6.03 -4.42
CA TYR A 244 -8.22 6.78 -4.77
C TYR A 244 -8.00 8.29 -4.62
N ASN A 245 -8.53 9.06 -5.57
CA ASN A 245 -8.48 10.52 -5.53
C ASN A 245 -9.48 11.03 -4.48
N ILE A 246 -8.99 11.57 -3.36
CA ILE A 246 -9.82 12.04 -2.26
C ILE A 246 -10.67 13.25 -2.68
N GLY A 247 -10.12 14.20 -3.43
CA GLY A 247 -10.87 15.36 -3.92
C GLY A 247 -12.08 14.95 -4.78
N LEU A 248 -11.94 13.89 -5.58
CA LEU A 248 -13.05 13.30 -6.33
C LEU A 248 -14.09 12.65 -5.40
N ILE A 249 -13.65 11.89 -4.38
CA ILE A 249 -14.57 11.25 -3.43
C ILE A 249 -15.33 12.30 -2.62
N GLU A 250 -14.66 13.38 -2.20
CA GLU A 250 -15.30 14.52 -1.53
C GLU A 250 -16.35 15.18 -2.42
N ALA A 251 -16.01 15.44 -3.69
CA ALA A 251 -16.95 16.00 -4.65
C ALA A 251 -18.16 15.09 -4.88
N ALA A 252 -17.93 13.77 -5.01
CA ALA A 252 -18.99 12.78 -5.15
C ALA A 252 -19.89 12.72 -3.92
N TYR A 253 -19.31 12.74 -2.71
CA TYR A 253 -20.07 12.78 -1.46
C TYR A 253 -20.91 14.04 -1.34
N ALA A 254 -20.34 15.21 -1.64
CA ALA A 254 -21.07 16.48 -1.61
C ALA A 254 -22.27 16.48 -2.57
N LYS A 255 -22.07 15.99 -3.80
CA LYS A 255 -23.17 15.84 -4.79
C LYS A 255 -24.22 14.84 -4.33
N LEU A 256 -23.83 13.66 -3.84
CA LEU A 256 -24.78 12.66 -3.31
C LEU A 256 -25.60 13.19 -2.13
N LYS A 257 -24.96 13.92 -1.23
CA LYS A 257 -25.61 14.55 -0.07
C LYS A 257 -26.59 15.65 -0.48
N ALA A 258 -26.29 16.37 -1.56
CA ALA A 258 -27.19 17.35 -2.17
C ALA A 258 -28.37 16.71 -2.94
N SER A 259 -28.31 15.40 -3.23
CA SER A 259 -29.32 14.62 -3.96
C SER A 259 -29.95 13.53 -3.06
N PRO A 260 -30.82 13.89 -2.11
CA PRO A 260 -31.49 12.92 -1.22
C PRO A 260 -32.41 11.93 -1.96
N GLU A 261 -32.81 12.25 -3.19
CA GLU A 261 -33.59 11.40 -4.08
C GLU A 261 -32.79 10.25 -4.71
N HIS A 262 -31.46 10.31 -4.70
CA HIS A 262 -30.60 9.29 -5.29
C HIS A 262 -30.86 7.91 -4.67
N ALA A 263 -31.02 6.88 -5.50
CA ALA A 263 -31.51 5.58 -5.06
C ALA A 263 -30.55 4.81 -4.16
N CYS A 264 -29.26 5.17 -4.12
CA CYS A 264 -28.29 4.59 -3.19
C CYS A 264 -28.74 4.71 -1.71
N TRP A 265 -29.45 5.78 -1.36
CA TRP A 265 -29.95 6.03 0.01
C TRP A 265 -31.01 5.04 0.47
N ARG A 266 -31.47 4.14 -0.43
CA ARG A 266 -32.35 3.02 -0.08
C ARG A 266 -31.59 1.79 0.38
N PHE A 267 -30.28 1.77 0.17
CA PHE A 267 -29.39 0.65 0.48
C PHE A 267 -28.31 0.99 1.51
N TYR A 268 -27.90 2.26 1.56
CA TYR A 268 -26.90 2.77 2.49
C TYR A 268 -27.48 3.96 3.25
N ASN A 269 -27.10 4.07 4.53
CA ASN A 269 -27.34 5.29 5.29
C ASN A 269 -26.17 6.29 5.11
N GLU A 270 -26.40 7.55 5.48
CA GLU A 270 -25.39 8.62 5.34
C GLU A 270 -24.10 8.32 6.11
N GLN A 271 -24.20 7.76 7.31
CA GLN A 271 -23.03 7.43 8.14
C GLN A 271 -22.14 6.36 7.49
N GLU A 272 -22.72 5.33 6.87
CA GLU A 272 -21.98 4.31 6.13
C GLU A 272 -21.23 4.89 4.93
N VAL A 273 -21.85 5.85 4.24
CA VAL A 273 -21.25 6.54 3.10
C VAL A 273 -20.14 7.48 3.57
N GLU A 274 -20.40 8.28 4.61
CA GLU A 274 -19.43 9.20 5.20
C GLU A 274 -18.21 8.48 5.80
N GLN A 275 -18.40 7.33 6.44
CA GLN A 275 -17.31 6.53 6.99
C GLN A 275 -16.34 6.08 5.87
N THR A 276 -16.83 5.84 4.66
CA THR A 276 -15.97 5.50 3.51
C THR A 276 -15.07 6.68 3.13
N LEU A 277 -15.60 7.91 3.15
CA LEU A 277 -14.79 9.11 2.93
C LEU A 277 -13.76 9.29 4.05
N PHE A 278 -14.16 9.10 5.31
CA PHE A 278 -13.23 9.17 6.45
C PHE A 278 -12.09 8.15 6.32
N ASN A 279 -12.41 6.90 6.00
CA ASN A 279 -11.42 5.83 5.82
C ASN A 279 -10.48 6.14 4.64
N ALA A 280 -11.00 6.72 3.55
CA ALA A 280 -10.18 7.12 2.41
C ALA A 280 -9.20 8.25 2.78
N LYS A 281 -9.65 9.26 3.53
CA LYS A 281 -8.79 10.32 4.08
C LYS A 281 -7.72 9.78 5.03
N ALA A 282 -8.10 8.85 5.91
CA ALA A 282 -7.15 8.20 6.82
C ALA A 282 -6.07 7.41 6.06
N ALA A 283 -6.45 6.69 5.01
CA ALA A 283 -5.52 5.96 4.14
C ALA A 283 -4.55 6.90 3.38
N GLU A 284 -5.03 8.06 2.90
CA GLU A 284 -4.17 9.08 2.29
C GLU A 284 -3.19 9.69 3.32
N ALA A 285 -3.67 10.01 4.52
CA ALA A 285 -2.83 10.54 5.60
C ALA A 285 -1.75 9.55 6.05
N GLN A 286 -2.01 8.24 6.00
CA GLN A 286 -1.02 7.19 6.26
C GLN A 286 0.07 7.16 5.19
N LYS A 287 -0.27 7.41 3.91
CA LYS A 287 0.66 7.42 2.77
C LYS A 287 1.64 8.61 2.76
N GLN A 288 1.37 9.67 3.53
CA GLN A 288 2.28 10.81 3.66
C GLN A 288 3.28 10.67 4.80
N ARG A 289 3.29 9.52 5.51
CA ARG A 289 4.27 9.26 6.56
C ARG A 289 5.60 8.80 5.98
N LEU A 290 6.68 9.02 6.72
CA LEU A 290 7.95 8.37 6.42
C LEU A 290 7.85 6.87 6.75
N ASP A 291 8.26 6.01 5.82
CA ASP A 291 8.33 4.56 5.96
C ASP A 291 9.64 4.11 6.63
N PHE A 292 10.71 4.87 6.41
CA PHE A 292 12.00 4.59 7.04
C PHE A 292 12.82 5.85 7.35
N MET A 293 13.76 5.75 8.29
CA MET A 293 14.69 6.83 8.61
C MET A 293 16.11 6.33 8.87
N ILE A 294 17.10 7.01 8.30
CA ILE A 294 18.53 6.83 8.61
C ILE A 294 18.90 7.79 9.75
N ILE A 295 18.73 7.32 10.98
CA ILE A 295 18.80 8.18 12.19
C ILE A 295 20.21 8.40 12.70
N GLY A 296 21.20 7.66 12.19
CA GLY A 296 22.56 7.76 12.70
C GLY A 296 23.52 6.75 12.11
N ALA A 297 24.78 6.77 12.52
CA ALA A 297 25.39 7.81 13.34
C ALA A 297 26.11 8.85 12.47
N GLN A 298 26.08 10.12 12.89
CA GLN A 298 26.79 11.19 12.21
C GLN A 298 28.27 10.84 11.96
N LYS A 299 28.75 11.12 10.74
CA LYS A 299 30.11 10.80 10.25
C LYS A 299 30.40 9.30 10.05
N CYS A 300 29.36 8.46 9.94
CA CYS A 300 29.47 7.06 9.56
C CYS A 300 29.11 6.78 8.10
N GLY A 301 28.94 7.81 7.24
CA GLY A 301 28.66 7.61 5.81
C GLY A 301 27.18 7.67 5.42
N THR A 302 26.30 8.11 6.34
CA THR A 302 24.84 8.16 6.13
C THR A 302 24.41 8.98 4.91
N THR A 303 25.15 10.03 4.57
CA THR A 303 24.92 10.80 3.33
C THR A 303 25.16 9.98 2.08
N ALA A 304 26.20 9.14 2.07
CA ALA A 304 26.47 8.25 0.94
C ALA A 304 25.35 7.23 0.81
N LEU A 305 24.96 6.60 1.93
CA LEU A 305 23.86 5.65 1.96
C LEU A 305 22.54 6.26 1.48
N ALA A 306 22.12 7.40 2.01
CA ALA A 306 20.91 8.10 1.58
C ALA A 306 20.95 8.43 0.07
N SER A 307 22.12 8.84 -0.42
CA SER A 307 22.32 9.14 -1.83
C SER A 307 22.17 7.91 -2.72
N PHE A 308 22.73 6.76 -2.32
CA PHE A 308 22.52 5.50 -3.04
C PHE A 308 21.05 5.07 -3.02
N LEU A 309 20.38 5.14 -1.86
CA LEU A 309 18.97 4.78 -1.75
C LEU A 309 18.07 5.68 -2.62
N SER A 310 18.39 6.97 -2.75
CA SER A 310 17.63 7.91 -3.59
C SER A 310 17.65 7.59 -5.09
N GLU A 311 18.57 6.74 -5.55
CA GLU A 311 18.63 6.28 -6.95
C GLU A 311 17.66 5.13 -7.23
N HIS A 312 17.06 4.51 -6.21
CA HIS A 312 16.07 3.46 -6.41
C HIS A 312 14.73 4.02 -6.90
N SER A 313 14.14 3.37 -7.91
CA SER A 313 12.80 3.69 -8.43
C SER A 313 11.68 3.77 -7.38
N ASN A 314 11.81 3.05 -6.26
CA ASN A 314 10.81 2.86 -5.22
C ASN A 314 11.15 3.62 -3.93
N ILE A 315 12.16 4.49 -3.92
CA ILE A 315 12.52 5.28 -2.75
C ILE A 315 12.42 6.77 -3.09
N ALA A 316 11.80 7.53 -2.20
CA ALA A 316 11.81 8.98 -2.17
C ALA A 316 12.55 9.45 -0.93
N ILE A 317 13.63 10.20 -1.10
CA ILE A 317 14.34 10.88 0.00
C ILE A 317 14.46 12.37 -0.38
N PRO A 318 14.28 13.31 0.56
CA PRO A 318 14.48 14.73 0.29
C PRO A 318 15.85 15.03 -0.32
N ALA A 319 15.89 15.95 -1.29
CA ALA A 319 17.15 16.39 -1.89
C ALA A 319 18.01 17.21 -0.89
N ILE A 320 17.36 17.88 0.07
CA ILE A 320 18.04 18.56 1.16
C ILE A 320 18.64 17.53 2.12
N LYS A 321 19.89 17.76 2.51
CA LYS A 321 20.58 16.92 3.48
C LYS A 321 20.15 17.31 4.90
N GLU A 322 19.80 16.31 5.71
CA GLU A 322 19.46 16.44 7.14
C GLU A 322 18.32 17.45 7.37
N VAL A 323 17.06 16.99 7.32
CA VAL A 323 15.88 17.87 7.41
C VAL A 323 15.76 18.54 8.78
N HIS A 324 16.24 17.89 9.84
CA HIS A 324 16.22 18.42 11.21
C HIS A 324 14.83 18.83 11.74
N LEU A 325 13.78 18.12 11.33
CA LEU A 325 12.41 18.41 11.77
C LEU A 325 12.22 18.14 13.26
N PHE A 326 12.54 16.93 13.74
CA PHE A 326 12.29 16.51 15.13
C PHE A 326 13.22 17.16 16.15
N ASP A 327 14.27 17.84 15.70
CA ASP A 327 15.16 18.68 16.52
C ASP A 327 15.09 20.18 16.17
N SER A 328 14.07 20.60 15.42
CA SER A 328 13.77 22.02 15.18
C SER A 328 13.11 22.66 16.41
N GLU A 329 13.28 23.98 16.57
CA GLU A 329 12.62 24.74 17.63
C GLU A 329 11.08 24.73 17.48
N ASP A 330 10.60 24.62 16.24
CA ASP A 330 9.18 24.56 15.89
C ASP A 330 8.56 23.18 16.13
N TYR A 331 9.34 22.15 16.49
CA TYR A 331 8.80 20.83 16.82
C TYR A 331 8.43 20.74 18.29
N GLN A 332 7.19 20.34 18.56
CA GLN A 332 6.67 20.13 19.90
C GLN A 332 6.37 18.64 20.10
N PRO A 333 6.83 18.01 21.21
CA PRO A 333 6.44 16.65 21.54
C PRO A 333 4.91 16.50 21.58
N GLY A 334 4.38 15.47 20.92
CA GLY A 334 2.94 15.24 20.80
C GLY A 334 2.27 15.97 19.63
N MET A 335 3.03 16.64 18.76
CA MET A 335 2.52 17.14 17.48
C MET A 335 1.85 16.01 16.68
N SER A 336 0.68 16.27 16.11
CA SER A 336 -0.07 15.25 15.37
C SER A 336 0.71 14.77 14.15
N THR A 337 0.50 13.51 13.77
CA THR A 337 1.16 12.93 12.57
C THR A 337 0.88 13.75 11.32
N GLU A 338 -0.34 14.28 11.17
CA GLU A 338 -0.71 15.14 10.04
C GLU A 338 0.14 16.41 9.99
N ALA A 339 0.32 17.10 11.12
CA ALA A 339 1.15 18.29 11.18
C ALA A 339 2.62 18.00 10.85
N VAL A 340 3.15 16.86 11.30
CA VAL A 340 4.51 16.41 10.93
C VAL A 340 4.60 16.10 9.43
N ASN A 341 3.60 15.44 8.86
CA ASN A 341 3.54 15.12 7.42
C ASN A 341 3.48 16.39 6.56
N THR A 342 2.64 17.36 6.91
CA THR A 342 2.56 18.65 6.20
C THR A 342 3.91 19.36 6.17
N ARG A 343 4.64 19.30 7.29
CA ARG A 343 5.99 19.87 7.38
C ARG A 343 7.04 19.07 6.62
N TYR A 344 6.87 17.76 6.46
CA TYR A 344 7.76 16.97 5.60
C TYR A 344 7.46 17.17 4.11
N ALA A 345 6.20 17.38 3.74
CA ALA A 345 5.74 17.48 2.36
C ALA A 345 6.47 18.55 1.54
N ILE A 346 6.91 19.66 2.17
CA ILE A 346 7.67 20.73 1.49
C ILE A 346 9.06 20.29 1.01
N TYR A 347 9.61 19.23 1.58
CA TYR A 347 10.96 18.74 1.26
C TYR A 347 10.96 17.65 0.17
N PHE A 348 9.78 17.14 -0.19
CA PHE A 348 9.61 16.18 -1.28
C PHE A 348 9.17 16.91 -2.55
N ASP A 349 9.92 16.69 -3.63
CA ASP A 349 9.68 17.29 -4.96
C ASP A 349 8.31 16.86 -5.56
N ASP A 350 7.68 17.71 -6.38
CA ASP A 350 6.46 17.40 -7.15
C ASP A 350 6.62 16.16 -8.05
N ARG A 351 7.84 15.84 -8.48
CA ARG A 351 8.17 14.57 -9.16
C ARG A 351 7.78 13.34 -8.33
N PHE A 352 7.80 13.46 -7.00
CA PHE A 352 7.35 12.42 -6.07
C PHE A 352 5.85 12.49 -5.77
N LYS A 353 5.15 13.61 -6.02
CA LYS A 353 3.67 13.63 -6.02
C LYS A 353 3.11 12.80 -7.18
N HIS A 354 3.80 12.77 -8.32
CA HIS A 354 3.46 11.89 -9.44
C HIS A 354 3.95 10.43 -9.28
N ARG A 355 5.07 10.18 -8.58
CA ARG A 355 5.51 8.82 -8.21
C ARG A 355 4.75 8.23 -7.02
N ALA A 356 4.22 9.06 -6.12
CA ALA A 356 3.26 8.68 -5.09
C ALA A 356 1.98 8.07 -5.69
N ALA A 357 1.78 8.16 -7.01
CA ALA A 357 0.74 7.42 -7.70
C ALA A 357 1.05 5.91 -7.91
N SER A 358 2.24 5.39 -7.57
CA SER A 358 2.48 3.95 -7.39
C SER A 358 2.40 3.58 -5.92
N SER A 359 1.74 2.47 -5.60
CA SER A 359 1.57 1.91 -4.24
C SER A 359 2.86 1.36 -3.61
N GLU A 360 4.04 1.67 -4.19
CA GLU A 360 5.31 1.01 -3.86
C GLU A 360 6.47 1.99 -3.61
N THR A 361 6.20 3.29 -3.53
CA THR A 361 7.26 4.26 -3.20
C THR A 361 7.35 4.41 -1.69
N LEU A 362 8.50 4.10 -1.11
CA LEU A 362 8.81 4.35 0.29
C LEU A 362 9.39 5.75 0.48
N PHE A 363 8.86 6.48 1.45
CA PHE A 363 9.35 7.79 1.86
C PHE A 363 10.38 7.63 2.98
N GLY A 364 11.58 8.15 2.74
CA GLY A 364 12.70 8.07 3.66
C GLY A 364 13.26 9.44 4.03
N GLU A 365 13.92 9.52 5.19
CA GLU A 365 14.69 10.71 5.60
C GLU A 365 16.01 10.30 6.26
N ALA A 366 17.02 11.18 6.24
CA ALA A 366 18.32 10.91 6.84
C ALA A 366 18.83 12.10 7.67
N THR A 367 18.53 12.10 8.98
CA THR A 367 19.12 13.01 9.97
C THR A 367 19.92 12.23 11.02
N PRO A 368 21.25 12.09 10.84
CA PRO A 368 22.11 11.21 11.67
C PRO A 368 22.31 11.64 13.13
N PHE A 369 21.80 12.81 13.51
CA PHE A 369 21.85 13.29 14.89
C PHE A 369 20.78 12.62 15.76
N TYR A 370 19.68 12.16 15.16
CA TYR A 370 18.53 11.60 15.88
C TYR A 370 18.91 10.42 16.80
N LEU A 371 19.83 9.56 16.37
CA LEU A 371 20.33 8.44 17.18
C LEU A 371 20.93 8.87 18.53
N PHE A 372 21.50 10.07 18.62
CA PHE A 372 22.11 10.59 19.85
C PHE A 372 21.09 11.28 20.79
N CYS A 373 19.83 11.38 20.38
CA CYS A 373 18.78 12.09 21.10
C CYS A 373 17.66 11.12 21.52
N PRO A 374 17.70 10.59 22.76
CA PRO A 374 16.69 9.65 23.25
C PRO A 374 15.25 10.16 23.10
N GLU A 375 15.04 11.44 23.34
CA GLU A 375 13.77 12.14 23.18
C GLU A 375 13.24 12.11 21.74
N ILE A 376 14.14 12.16 20.75
CA ILE A 376 13.75 12.07 19.34
C ILE A 376 13.39 10.63 18.98
N VAL A 377 14.15 9.64 19.47
CA VAL A 377 13.83 8.23 19.21
C VAL A 377 12.40 7.91 19.64
N LYS A 378 11.97 8.39 20.81
CA LYS A 378 10.57 8.29 21.24
C LYS A 378 9.62 9.02 20.29
N ALA A 379 9.95 10.26 19.91
CA ALA A 379 9.13 11.06 18.99
C ALA A 379 8.94 10.39 17.62
N LEU A 380 9.95 9.69 17.11
CA LEU A 380 9.86 8.93 15.86
C LEU A 380 8.88 7.76 15.98
N HIS A 381 8.91 7.04 17.09
CA HIS A 381 7.95 5.95 17.36
C HIS A 381 6.53 6.49 17.54
N ASP A 382 6.35 7.58 18.28
CA ASP A 382 5.04 8.21 18.45
C ASP A 382 4.47 8.72 17.10
N TYR A 383 5.35 9.16 16.19
CA TYR A 383 4.97 9.62 14.84
C TYR A 383 4.53 8.47 13.93
N ASN A 384 5.33 7.40 13.86
CA ASN A 384 5.03 6.19 13.09
C ASN A 384 5.57 4.95 13.83
N PRO A 385 4.71 4.18 14.52
CA PRO A 385 5.13 2.95 15.22
C PRO A 385 5.68 1.87 14.29
N ASP A 386 5.29 1.88 13.01
CA ASP A 386 5.73 0.92 11.99
C ASP A 386 7.03 1.36 11.27
N LEU A 387 7.62 2.50 11.66
CA LEU A 387 8.79 3.07 11.01
C LEU A 387 10.00 2.13 11.06
N LYS A 388 10.65 1.92 9.91
CA LYS A 388 11.93 1.20 9.83
C LYS A 388 13.10 2.15 10.10
N VAL A 389 14.00 1.75 10.99
CA VAL A 389 15.12 2.57 11.45
C VAL A 389 16.45 1.99 11.00
N ILE A 390 17.24 2.79 10.27
CA ILE A 390 18.56 2.39 9.78
C ILE A 390 19.65 3.13 10.58
N ILE A 391 20.61 2.37 11.11
CA ILE A 391 21.73 2.84 11.92
C ILE A 391 23.05 2.43 11.26
N GLN A 392 23.80 3.41 10.77
CA GLN A 392 25.14 3.20 10.25
C GLN A 392 26.21 3.42 11.33
N ILE A 393 27.08 2.43 11.52
CA ILE A 393 28.20 2.47 12.47
C ILE A 393 29.55 2.51 11.74
N ARG A 394 30.60 2.89 12.46
CA ARG A 394 32.00 2.96 12.01
C ARG A 394 32.90 2.84 13.23
N ASP A 395 34.19 2.57 13.06
CA ASP A 395 35.18 2.74 14.13
C ASP A 395 34.94 4.10 14.86
N PRO A 396 34.56 4.06 16.16
CA PRO A 396 34.16 5.24 16.89
C PRO A 396 35.32 6.24 17.07
N VAL A 397 36.57 5.78 17.00
CA VAL A 397 37.77 6.63 16.98
C VAL A 397 37.80 7.45 15.70
N GLU A 398 37.74 6.78 14.55
CA GLU A 398 37.74 7.43 13.23
C GLU A 398 36.53 8.35 13.04
N ARG A 399 35.35 7.96 13.56
CA ARG A 399 34.16 8.82 13.58
C ARG A 399 34.38 10.07 14.42
N ALA A 400 34.93 9.96 15.64
CA ALA A 400 35.18 11.11 16.51
C ALA A 400 36.14 12.13 15.87
N ILE A 401 37.20 11.63 15.23
CA ILE A 401 38.17 12.46 14.50
C ILE A 401 37.51 13.17 13.32
N SER A 402 36.68 12.45 12.56
CA SER A 402 35.93 13.02 11.44
C SER A 402 34.95 14.10 11.89
N HIS A 403 34.32 13.92 13.06
CA HIS A 403 33.43 14.93 13.65
C HIS A 403 34.22 16.18 14.07
N TYR A 404 35.33 16.01 14.80
CA TYR A 404 36.22 17.11 15.16
C TYR A 404 36.69 17.90 13.94
N GLN A 405 37.14 17.23 12.88
CA GLN A 405 37.63 17.91 11.68
C GLN A 405 36.52 18.70 10.98
N MET A 406 35.30 18.18 10.96
CA MET A 406 34.14 18.89 10.42
C MET A 406 33.87 20.18 11.18
N GLU A 407 33.88 20.14 12.51
CA GLU A 407 33.62 21.33 13.34
C GLU A 407 34.78 22.34 13.31
N LYS A 408 36.02 21.86 13.15
CA LYS A 408 37.19 22.72 12.91
C LYS A 408 37.08 23.43 11.56
N ASN A 409 36.65 22.73 10.51
CA ASN A 409 36.41 23.33 9.19
C ASN A 409 35.25 24.34 9.22
N ARG A 410 34.24 24.11 10.06
CA ARG A 410 33.12 25.04 10.31
C ARG A 410 33.49 26.21 11.23
N LYS A 411 34.73 26.26 11.74
CA LYS A 411 35.20 27.25 12.73
C LYS A 411 34.41 27.24 14.06
N ALA A 412 33.72 26.13 14.34
CA ALA A 412 32.97 25.92 15.58
C ALA A 412 33.82 25.31 16.70
N GLU A 413 34.97 24.72 16.33
CA GLU A 413 36.01 24.25 17.25
C GLU A 413 37.35 24.93 16.97
N ASN A 414 37.92 25.52 18.02
CA ASN A 414 39.20 26.23 17.97
C ASN A 414 40.27 25.53 18.81
N ARG A 415 39.90 24.54 19.64
CA ARG A 415 40.85 23.79 20.48
C ARG A 415 41.56 22.72 19.65
N SER A 416 42.72 22.29 20.14
CA SER A 416 43.36 21.08 19.61
C SER A 416 42.50 19.85 19.91
N ILE A 417 42.63 18.80 19.09
CA ILE A 417 41.84 17.57 19.21
C ILE A 417 41.89 16.94 20.61
N ALA A 418 43.04 16.98 21.27
CA ALA A 418 43.20 16.46 22.63
C ALA A 418 42.37 17.25 23.64
N PHE A 419 42.44 18.57 23.61
CA PHE A 419 41.65 19.43 24.49
C PHE A 419 40.17 19.38 24.13
N ALA A 420 39.82 19.29 22.85
CA ALA A 420 38.44 19.18 22.42
C ALA A 420 37.76 17.94 23.05
N PHE A 421 38.44 16.80 23.03
CA PHE A 421 37.94 15.56 23.62
C PHE A 421 37.95 15.61 25.16
N LEU A 422 38.99 16.18 25.78
CA LEU A 422 39.08 16.30 27.23
C LEU A 422 37.95 17.15 27.83
N PHE A 423 37.61 18.27 27.17
CA PHE A 423 36.60 19.22 27.64
C PHE A 423 35.17 18.88 27.20
N GLU A 424 34.95 17.82 26.42
CA GLU A 424 33.61 17.42 25.97
C GLU A 424 32.62 17.25 27.13
N PRO A 425 32.91 16.48 28.21
CA PRO A 425 31.95 16.29 29.30
C PRO A 425 31.53 17.61 29.96
N LEU A 426 32.46 18.55 30.10
CA LEU A 426 32.18 19.88 30.66
C LEU A 426 31.31 20.72 29.72
N ARG A 427 31.53 20.63 28.41
CA ARG A 427 30.76 21.35 27.39
C ARG A 427 29.36 20.78 27.17
N LEU A 428 29.21 19.47 27.35
CA LEU A 428 27.91 18.81 27.28
C LEU A 428 27.09 19.03 28.55
N GLY A 429 27.73 19.38 29.69
CA GLY A 429 27.09 19.84 30.94
C GLY A 429 25.94 18.97 31.47
N ARG A 430 25.24 19.45 32.51
CA ARG A 430 23.89 18.96 32.84
C ARG A 430 22.87 19.73 32.00
N ILE A 431 22.97 19.62 30.67
CA ILE A 431 22.04 20.29 29.77
C ILE A 431 20.67 19.63 29.91
N LYS A 432 19.61 20.45 30.05
CA LYS A 432 18.25 19.95 30.17
C LYS A 432 17.84 19.23 28.86
N PRO A 433 17.19 18.05 28.92
CA PRO A 433 16.98 17.18 27.75
C PRO A 433 16.28 17.83 26.54
N TRP A 434 15.38 18.78 26.76
CA TRP A 434 14.55 19.40 25.71
C TRP A 434 15.22 20.54 24.95
N LEU A 435 16.37 21.04 25.42
CA LEU A 435 17.15 22.01 24.65
C LEU A 435 18.06 21.21 23.73
N PHE A 436 17.74 21.16 22.43
CA PHE A 436 18.65 20.71 21.36
C PHE A 436 19.80 21.70 21.22
N THR A 437 20.63 21.76 22.25
CA THR A 437 21.67 22.77 22.37
C THR A 437 22.69 22.60 21.27
N PHE A 438 23.13 23.74 20.74
CA PHE A 438 24.33 23.86 19.92
C PHE A 438 25.47 22.97 20.45
N ALA A 439 25.66 22.90 21.78
CA ALA A 439 26.68 22.03 22.39
C ALA A 439 26.51 20.54 22.08
N ARG A 440 25.29 19.97 22.13
CA ARG A 440 25.04 18.57 21.76
C ARG A 440 25.25 18.32 20.27
N ARG A 441 24.90 19.27 19.39
CA ARG A 441 25.15 19.14 17.95
C ARG A 441 26.65 19.21 17.63
N THR A 442 27.37 20.15 18.24
CA THR A 442 28.73 20.55 17.86
C THR A 442 29.85 19.85 18.63
N TYR A 443 29.67 19.57 19.93
CA TYR A 443 30.78 19.18 20.82
C TYR A 443 30.75 17.72 21.29
N SER A 444 29.76 16.94 20.89
CA SER A 444 29.59 15.52 21.27
C SER A 444 30.49 14.59 20.43
N TYR A 445 31.80 14.81 20.50
CA TYR A 445 32.77 14.06 19.70
C TYR A 445 32.85 12.60 20.10
N LEU A 446 33.03 12.29 21.38
CA LEU A 446 33.24 10.97 21.93
C LEU A 446 31.91 10.26 22.22
N SER A 447 30.95 10.99 22.78
CA SER A 447 29.69 10.44 23.30
C SER A 447 28.84 9.78 22.19
N ARG A 448 28.83 10.36 20.98
CA ARG A 448 28.15 9.76 19.80
C ARG A 448 28.74 8.43 19.36
N GLY A 449 29.99 8.12 19.72
CA GLY A 449 30.64 6.85 19.41
C GLY A 449 30.30 5.73 20.38
N LYS A 450 29.55 6.00 21.45
CA LYS A 450 29.06 4.98 22.39
C LYS A 450 27.76 4.38 21.84
N TYR A 451 27.87 3.58 20.78
CA TYR A 451 26.71 3.09 20.03
C TYR A 451 25.81 2.16 20.85
N TYR A 452 26.38 1.35 21.75
CA TYR A 452 25.61 0.40 22.57
C TYR A 452 24.45 1.08 23.30
N ASP A 453 24.72 2.17 24.03
CA ASP A 453 23.70 2.85 24.83
C ASP A 453 22.61 3.46 23.93
N GLN A 454 23.00 4.03 22.79
CA GLN A 454 22.08 4.61 21.80
C GLN A 454 21.18 3.55 21.15
N ILE A 455 21.74 2.42 20.72
CA ILE A 455 20.96 1.31 20.12
C ILE A 455 20.02 0.70 21.17
N CYS A 456 20.44 0.59 22.43
CA CYS A 456 19.54 0.12 23.49
C CYS A 456 18.32 1.02 23.68
N ILE A 457 18.46 2.33 23.49
CA ILE A 457 17.33 3.26 23.51
C ILE A 457 16.41 3.04 22.31
N VAL A 458 16.96 2.83 21.11
CA VAL A 458 16.15 2.51 19.92
C VAL A 458 15.32 1.24 20.15
N ARG A 459 15.94 0.19 20.73
CA ARG A 459 15.28 -1.08 21.06
C ARG A 459 14.24 -1.00 22.19
N GLN A 460 14.12 0.13 22.89
CA GLN A 460 13.02 0.34 23.83
C GLN A 460 11.71 0.68 23.13
N TYR A 461 11.79 1.18 21.89
CA TYR A 461 10.63 1.67 21.12
C TYR A 461 10.40 0.87 19.83
N PHE A 462 11.46 0.38 19.19
CA PHE A 462 11.36 -0.37 17.94
C PHE A 462 11.76 -1.83 18.14
N ASN A 463 11.04 -2.73 17.49
CA ASN A 463 11.37 -4.16 17.49
C ASN A 463 12.63 -4.43 16.65
N ASP A 464 13.29 -5.56 16.87
CA ASP A 464 14.55 -5.89 16.20
C ASP A 464 14.40 -6.03 14.66
N ASP A 465 13.22 -6.41 14.16
CA ASP A 465 12.88 -6.46 12.73
C ASP A 465 12.65 -5.09 12.09
N GLN A 466 12.45 -4.05 12.90
CA GLN A 466 12.35 -2.65 12.47
C GLN A 466 13.70 -1.92 12.52
N ILE A 467 14.78 -2.58 12.94
CA ILE A 467 16.09 -1.97 13.10
C ILE A 467 17.09 -2.62 12.14
N LEU A 468 17.78 -1.83 11.32
CA LEU A 468 18.90 -2.28 10.51
C LEU A 468 20.20 -1.61 10.93
N ILE A 469 21.19 -2.40 11.30
CA ILE A 469 22.56 -1.91 11.55
C ILE A 469 23.44 -2.16 10.33
N VAL A 470 24.10 -1.12 9.84
CA VAL A 470 25.00 -1.17 8.68
C VAL A 470 26.40 -0.71 9.08
N ASP A 471 27.43 -1.52 8.82
CA ASP A 471 28.81 -1.06 9.00
C ASP A 471 29.26 -0.22 7.80
N ASN A 472 29.93 0.90 8.07
CA ASN A 472 30.48 1.75 7.02
C ASN A 472 31.56 1.04 6.20
N THR A 473 32.34 0.15 6.83
CA THR A 473 33.36 -0.62 6.13
C THR A 473 32.73 -1.55 5.10
N ASP A 474 31.64 -2.25 5.44
CA ASP A 474 30.92 -3.13 4.52
C ASP A 474 30.34 -2.36 3.33
N LEU A 475 29.80 -1.15 3.55
CA LEU A 475 29.34 -0.31 2.45
C LEU A 475 30.48 0.06 1.46
N LEU A 476 31.73 0.14 1.94
CA LEU A 476 32.89 0.46 1.10
C LEU A 476 33.49 -0.78 0.42
N THR A 477 33.59 -1.91 1.12
CA THR A 477 34.26 -3.12 0.62
C THR A 477 33.31 -4.09 -0.08
N SER A 478 32.03 -4.05 0.29
CA SER A 478 30.97 -4.99 -0.10
C SER A 478 29.70 -4.22 -0.46
N HIS A 479 29.85 -3.19 -1.32
CA HIS A 479 28.79 -2.22 -1.66
C HIS A 479 27.48 -2.88 -2.12
N ASP A 480 27.53 -3.74 -3.15
CA ASP A 480 26.34 -4.37 -3.73
C ASP A 480 25.58 -5.20 -2.69
N THR A 481 26.31 -5.98 -1.88
CA THR A 481 25.72 -6.80 -0.80
C THR A 481 25.07 -5.94 0.27
N THR A 482 25.72 -4.85 0.66
CA THR A 482 25.24 -3.95 1.72
C THR A 482 23.99 -3.19 1.27
N VAL A 483 23.98 -2.67 0.04
CA VAL A 483 22.82 -1.98 -0.53
C VAL A 483 21.65 -2.96 -0.69
N GLN A 484 21.91 -4.19 -1.16
CA GLN A 484 20.88 -5.22 -1.27
C GLN A 484 20.29 -5.60 0.09
N GLN A 485 21.10 -5.67 1.15
CA GLN A 485 20.62 -5.89 2.51
C GLN A 485 19.62 -4.80 2.94
N VAL A 486 19.88 -3.54 2.59
CA VAL A 486 18.96 -2.43 2.87
C VAL A 486 17.66 -2.58 2.08
N PHE A 487 17.70 -3.00 0.82
CA PHE A 487 16.49 -3.24 0.03
C PHE A 487 15.65 -4.40 0.57
N THR A 488 16.29 -5.50 0.94
CA THR A 488 15.62 -6.62 1.60
C THR A 488 15.00 -6.17 2.91
N PHE A 489 15.72 -5.41 3.74
CA PHE A 489 15.18 -4.86 4.97
C PHE A 489 13.98 -3.93 4.71
N LEU A 490 14.00 -3.13 3.66
CA LEU A 490 12.90 -2.24 3.28
C LEU A 490 11.77 -2.96 2.53
N ASN A 491 11.91 -4.24 2.18
CA ASN A 491 10.96 -5.02 1.38
C ASN A 491 10.73 -4.45 -0.03
N ILE A 492 11.79 -3.99 -0.70
CA ILE A 492 11.71 -3.48 -2.09
C ILE A 492 12.51 -4.33 -3.06
N PRO A 493 12.20 -4.29 -4.37
CA PRO A 493 12.90 -5.06 -5.39
C PRO A 493 14.40 -4.78 -5.41
N ALA A 494 15.21 -5.75 -5.85
CA ALA A 494 16.64 -5.52 -6.05
C ALA A 494 16.86 -4.53 -7.21
N GLN A 495 17.71 -3.53 -7.02
CA GLN A 495 18.17 -2.63 -8.07
C GLN A 495 19.69 -2.50 -8.02
N LYS A 496 20.37 -2.59 -9.17
CA LYS A 496 21.82 -2.36 -9.20
C LYS A 496 22.11 -0.86 -9.10
N ILE A 497 22.84 -0.45 -8.06
CA ILE A 497 23.23 0.95 -7.83
C ILE A 497 24.75 1.04 -7.80
N ALA A 498 25.33 1.84 -8.68
CA ALA A 498 26.78 1.92 -8.81
C ALA A 498 27.42 2.60 -7.58
N PRO A 499 28.53 2.06 -7.04
CA PRO A 499 29.28 2.75 -6.01
C PRO A 499 29.89 4.04 -6.58
N ARG A 500 29.87 5.11 -5.78
CA ARG A 500 30.58 6.36 -6.08
C ARG A 500 31.16 6.96 -4.80
N GLU A 501 32.24 7.71 -4.94
CA GLU A 501 32.80 8.45 -3.81
C GLU A 501 31.91 9.65 -3.48
N VAL A 502 31.25 9.58 -2.32
CA VAL A 502 30.41 10.67 -1.79
C VAL A 502 31.19 11.35 -0.65
N PHE A 503 31.89 12.44 -1.00
CA PHE A 503 32.77 13.28 -0.18
C PHE A 503 34.15 12.70 0.18
N LYS A 504 35.21 13.41 -0.26
CA LYS A 504 36.60 13.22 0.19
C LYS A 504 36.96 14.32 1.19
N THR A 505 37.56 13.94 2.32
CA THR A 505 38.14 14.93 3.26
C THR A 505 39.66 14.85 3.15
N ASP A 506 40.27 15.83 2.47
CA ASP A 506 41.70 15.77 2.09
C ASP A 506 42.67 16.07 3.24
N ASN A 507 42.19 16.61 4.37
CA ASN A 507 43.03 16.96 5.53
C ASN A 507 42.61 16.19 6.79
N ARG A 508 43.09 14.96 6.95
CA ARG A 508 42.93 14.20 8.20
C ARG A 508 44.04 14.58 9.19
N PRO A 509 43.71 14.98 10.43
CA PRO A 509 44.73 15.29 11.43
C PRO A 509 45.48 14.01 11.81
N THR A 510 46.80 14.04 11.76
CA THR A 510 47.64 12.96 12.28
C THR A 510 47.55 12.94 13.81
N LEU A 511 47.00 11.86 14.35
CA LEU A 511 46.99 11.67 15.80
C LEU A 511 48.31 11.09 16.27
N ASN A 512 48.83 11.61 17.37
CA ASN A 512 49.90 10.93 18.06
C ASN A 512 49.42 9.56 18.57
N ARG A 513 50.38 8.64 18.73
CA ARG A 513 50.10 7.25 19.15
C ARG A 513 49.41 7.18 20.52
N ALA A 514 49.80 8.04 21.46
CA ALA A 514 49.26 8.07 22.83
C ALA A 514 47.76 8.41 22.86
N LEU A 515 47.33 9.42 22.10
CA LEU A 515 45.93 9.83 22.02
C LEU A 515 45.07 8.78 21.34
N ARG A 516 45.58 8.10 20.30
CA ARG A 516 44.88 6.97 19.67
C ARG A 516 44.71 5.80 20.66
N LEU A 517 45.73 5.47 21.44
CA LEU A 517 45.64 4.44 22.49
C LEU A 517 44.65 4.83 23.59
N TRP A 518 44.65 6.10 24.01
CA TRP A 518 43.67 6.61 24.97
C TRP A 518 42.24 6.50 24.43
N LEU A 519 41.99 6.87 23.18
CA LEU A 519 40.66 6.72 22.55
C LEU A 519 40.22 5.25 22.47
N LYS A 520 41.13 4.34 22.10
CA LYS A 520 40.86 2.89 22.14
C LYS A 520 40.47 2.43 23.55
N TRP A 521 41.16 2.92 24.58
CA TRP A 521 40.84 2.62 25.97
C TRP A 521 39.47 3.18 26.39
N VAL A 522 39.14 4.42 26.01
CA VAL A 522 37.84 5.07 26.25
C VAL A 522 36.69 4.24 25.66
N TYR A 523 36.86 3.73 24.43
CA TYR A 523 35.85 2.92 23.75
C TYR A 523 35.88 1.44 24.11
N ARG A 524 36.88 0.94 24.84
CA ARG A 524 37.04 -0.50 25.14
C ARG A 524 35.78 -1.13 25.73
N ARG A 525 35.22 -0.52 26.79
CA ARG A 525 34.01 -1.05 27.45
C ARG A 525 32.75 -0.90 26.56
N PRO A 526 32.46 0.28 25.98
CA PRO A 526 31.36 0.43 25.02
C PRO A 526 31.41 -0.56 23.85
N ASN A 527 32.60 -0.77 23.27
CA ASN A 527 32.81 -1.67 22.13
C ASN A 527 32.60 -3.13 22.51
N GLN A 528 33.04 -3.55 23.70
CA GLN A 528 32.75 -4.90 24.22
C GLN A 528 31.25 -5.14 24.39
N LYS A 529 30.51 -4.15 24.89
CA LYS A 529 29.05 -4.23 25.01
C LYS A 529 28.37 -4.28 23.63
N LEU A 530 28.79 -3.41 22.71
CA LEU A 530 28.29 -3.38 21.33
C LEU A 530 28.53 -4.72 20.62
N LYS A 531 29.73 -5.29 20.74
CA LYS A 531 30.07 -6.60 20.15
C LYS A 531 29.14 -7.71 20.63
N ARG A 532 28.79 -7.73 21.92
CA ARG A 532 27.83 -8.70 22.47
C ARG A 532 26.42 -8.45 21.95
N LEU A 533 26.00 -7.19 21.85
CA LEU A 533 24.69 -6.80 21.32
C LEU A 533 24.53 -7.21 19.86
N LEU A 534 25.50 -6.88 19.00
CA LEU A 534 25.47 -7.24 17.58
C LEU A 534 25.35 -8.76 17.37
N ARG A 535 26.11 -9.55 18.14
CA ARG A 535 25.99 -11.02 18.11
C ARG A 535 24.60 -11.51 18.54
N ALA A 536 24.04 -10.91 19.60
CA ALA A 536 22.71 -11.28 20.07
C ALA A 536 21.61 -10.94 19.05
N MET A 537 21.80 -9.88 18.27
CA MET A 537 20.91 -9.45 17.19
C MET A 537 21.21 -10.18 15.85
N GLY A 538 22.18 -11.10 15.79
CA GLY A 538 22.51 -11.85 14.59
C GLY A 538 23.35 -11.09 13.54
N TYR A 539 23.93 -9.93 13.88
CA TYR A 539 24.79 -9.18 12.98
C TYR A 539 26.24 -9.70 12.97
N PRO A 540 26.93 -9.63 11.81
CA PRO A 540 28.37 -9.82 11.77
C PRO A 540 29.07 -8.77 12.65
N VAL A 541 30.19 -9.15 13.26
CA VAL A 541 30.97 -8.23 14.08
C VAL A 541 31.92 -7.46 13.16
N PRO A 542 31.84 -6.12 13.12
CA PRO A 542 32.80 -5.30 12.39
C PRO A 542 34.25 -5.61 12.75
N THR A 543 35.13 -5.60 11.76
CA THR A 543 36.58 -5.89 11.93
C THR A 543 37.25 -4.99 12.97
N TRP A 544 36.82 -3.73 13.07
CA TRP A 544 37.34 -2.77 14.06
C TRP A 544 36.88 -3.05 15.52
N LEU A 545 35.96 -4.00 15.74
CA LEU A 545 35.58 -4.53 17.06
C LEU A 545 36.30 -5.84 17.42
N GLU A 546 37.10 -6.38 16.51
CA GLU A 546 37.91 -7.57 16.75
C GLU A 546 39.29 -7.23 17.33
N SER A 547 39.82 -6.05 16.99
CA SER A 547 41.06 -5.47 17.50
C SER A 547 40.87 -4.71 18.81
#